data_AF-A0A1I3GBR1-F1
#
_entry.id   AF-A0A1I3GBR1-F1
#
_cell.length_a   1.000
_cell.length_b   1.000
_cell.length_c   1.000
_cell.angle_alpha   90.00
_cell.angle_beta   90.00
_cell.angle_gamma   90.00
#
_symmetry.space_group_name_H-M   'P 1'
#
loop_
_entity.id
_entity.type
_entity.pdbx_description
1 polymer ?
#
loop_
_entity_poly.entity_id
_entity_poly.type
_entity_poly.pdbx_seq_one_letter_code
_entity_poly.pdbx_strand_id
1 'polypeptide(L)'
;MSNQPRKKPNPRGGKKRKTDGRGKTPGSQKNWFLPGNQAAVTHGGYVSELPPEIAEQAAELPSTPEHLAELIQLERGRLFMVLKKEAEWNAKVDYNALAHSDYQLNEVVARASNGEKQTTTKRVRPDFEAQIDRLVGRIGYLVLEHTRIERQLSLTGDEAAALRKQIIDQGEAEAWSCTQIGLEIEKRGLEVPFTLQAQIKRELSFIEPEEPDNGLTDDELERLSDEYQQEATSEQQWLEARHEDVKAIHGANQKRSAQ
;
A
#
# COMPACT_ATOMS: atom_id res chain seq x y z
N MET A 1 -34.96 77.59 -24.64
CA MET A 1 -33.92 78.39 -23.97
C MET A 1 -34.20 78.41 -22.47
N SER A 2 -33.39 77.72 -21.67
CA SER A 2 -33.13 78.01 -20.25
C SER A 2 -31.96 77.14 -19.80
N ASN A 3 -31.04 77.74 -19.07
CA ASN A 3 -29.64 77.38 -18.90
C ASN A 3 -29.40 76.22 -17.93
N GLN A 4 -28.34 75.43 -18.21
CA GLN A 4 -27.73 74.49 -17.26
C GLN A 4 -27.10 75.23 -16.06
N PRO A 5 -26.77 74.50 -14.98
CA PRO A 5 -25.38 74.09 -14.89
C PRO A 5 -25.16 72.62 -14.48
N ARG A 6 -24.16 72.03 -15.14
CA ARG A 6 -23.52 70.76 -14.82
C ARG A 6 -22.95 70.78 -13.40
N LYS A 7 -23.26 69.78 -12.58
CA LYS A 7 -22.42 69.41 -11.42
C LYS A 7 -21.56 68.20 -11.79
N LYS A 8 -20.26 68.48 -11.98
CA LYS A 8 -19.17 67.51 -12.02
C LYS A 8 -18.71 67.14 -10.58
N PRO A 9 -17.93 66.05 -10.42
CA PRO A 9 -17.92 65.21 -9.22
C PRO A 9 -16.79 65.51 -8.22
N ASN A 10 -16.81 64.75 -7.10
CA ASN A 10 -15.80 64.58 -6.04
C ASN A 10 -15.72 65.70 -4.97
N PRO A 11 -15.10 65.50 -3.77
CA PRO A 11 -14.29 64.35 -3.29
C PRO A 11 -14.52 63.91 -1.81
N ARG A 12 -13.93 62.75 -1.46
CA ARG A 12 -13.27 62.40 -0.17
C ARG A 12 -14.03 62.47 1.17
N GLY A 13 -13.97 61.34 1.87
CA GLY A 13 -14.16 61.24 3.32
C GLY A 13 -14.30 59.78 3.77
N GLY A 14 -13.36 58.90 3.42
CA GLY A 14 -12.30 58.59 4.36
C GLY A 14 -12.76 57.57 5.41
N LYS A 15 -12.94 56.30 5.03
CA LYS A 15 -13.00 55.19 6.00
C LYS A 15 -11.66 55.21 6.75
N LYS A 16 -11.69 55.63 8.01
CA LYS A 16 -10.56 55.54 8.94
C LYS A 16 -10.21 54.06 9.11
N ARG A 17 -9.25 53.59 8.31
CA ARG A 17 -8.28 52.60 8.74
C ARG A 17 -7.27 53.30 9.63
N LYS A 18 -6.81 52.58 10.66
CA LYS A 18 -5.73 52.82 11.63
C LYS A 18 -6.27 52.82 13.05
N THR A 19 -5.74 52.08 14.00
CA THR A 19 -4.69 51.06 14.10
C THR A 19 -5.03 50.31 15.40
N ASP A 20 -4.67 49.06 15.60
CA ASP A 20 -3.42 48.65 16.26
C ASP A 20 -3.32 47.13 16.06
N GLY A 21 -2.18 46.52 15.84
CA GLY A 21 -0.83 46.93 16.14
C GLY A 21 -0.10 45.66 16.55
N ARG A 22 0.80 45.21 15.66
CA ARG A 22 1.91 44.28 15.93
C ARG A 22 1.52 42.82 16.19
N GLY A 23 2.27 41.95 15.51
CA GLY A 23 2.11 40.52 15.58
C GLY A 23 2.25 39.97 16.99
N LYS A 24 1.32 39.06 17.32
CA LYS A 24 1.54 37.82 18.05
C LYS A 24 0.57 36.81 17.43
N THR A 25 1.14 35.81 16.78
CA THR A 25 0.49 34.52 16.51
C THR A 25 -0.20 34.00 17.77
N PRO A 26 -1.33 33.26 17.72
CA PRO A 26 -1.72 32.40 18.81
C PRO A 26 -0.84 31.15 18.77
N GLY A 27 0.46 31.35 18.97
CA GLY A 27 1.35 30.30 19.40
C GLY A 27 1.12 30.05 20.89
N SER A 28 0.23 29.12 21.20
CA SER A 28 0.63 28.05 22.12
C SER A 28 0.80 26.78 21.29
N GLN A 29 1.84 26.81 20.46
CA GLN A 29 2.51 25.63 19.94
C GLN A 29 3.09 24.85 21.12
N LYS A 30 2.33 23.96 21.74
CA LYS A 30 2.93 22.88 22.53
C LYS A 30 2.48 21.46 22.21
N ASN A 31 1.41 21.27 21.42
CA ASN A 31 0.92 19.91 21.13
C ASN A 31 0.90 19.51 19.64
N TRP A 32 1.26 20.39 18.70
CA TRP A 32 1.27 20.03 17.26
C TRP A 32 2.62 19.58 16.70
N PHE A 33 3.68 19.71 17.47
CA PHE A 33 5.02 19.23 17.11
C PHE A 33 5.62 18.38 18.24
N LEU A 34 4.92 17.34 18.67
CA LEU A 34 5.67 16.11 18.91
C LEU A 34 5.85 15.43 17.54
N PRO A 35 7.05 14.95 17.20
CA PRO A 35 7.35 14.37 15.89
C PRO A 35 6.62 13.03 15.75
N GLY A 36 5.73 12.90 14.76
CA GLY A 36 4.95 11.68 14.54
C GLY A 36 3.54 11.95 14.01
N ASN A 37 3.48 12.39 12.75
CA ASN A 37 2.43 12.15 11.76
C ASN A 37 1.17 11.39 12.20
N GLN A 38 0.00 11.89 11.78
CA GLN A 38 -1.28 11.15 11.79
C GLN A 38 -1.30 9.88 10.91
N ALA A 39 -0.14 9.43 10.42
CA ALA A 39 0.12 8.03 10.15
C ALA A 39 -0.07 7.13 11.39
N ALA A 40 -0.22 7.71 12.59
CA ALA A 40 -0.61 7.02 13.82
C ALA A 40 -2.13 6.73 13.97
N VAL A 41 -2.97 7.01 12.96
CA VAL A 41 -4.33 6.42 12.92
C VAL A 41 -4.28 4.89 12.70
N THR A 42 -3.11 4.34 12.40
CA THR A 42 -2.96 2.90 12.18
C THR A 42 -3.03 2.09 13.47
N HIS A 43 -2.72 2.63 14.66
CA HIS A 43 -2.75 1.83 15.90
C HIS A 43 -3.07 2.67 17.16
N GLY A 44 -4.30 2.58 17.67
CA GLY A 44 -4.59 3.03 19.04
C GLY A 44 -6.06 3.17 19.40
N GLY A 45 -6.60 2.20 20.15
CA GLY A 45 -7.62 2.31 21.21
C GLY A 45 -9.01 2.91 20.94
N TYR A 46 -9.17 3.86 20.01
CA TYR A 46 -10.38 4.66 19.83
C TYR A 46 -11.29 4.16 18.69
N VAL A 47 -10.97 3.01 18.10
CA VAL A 47 -11.79 2.37 17.05
C VAL A 47 -13.19 2.03 17.57
N SER A 48 -13.34 1.75 18.86
CA SER A 48 -14.63 1.45 19.51
C SER A 48 -15.51 2.69 19.77
N GLU A 49 -14.95 3.90 19.67
CA GLU A 49 -15.68 5.16 19.93
C GLU A 49 -16.06 5.90 18.65
N LEU A 50 -15.59 5.43 17.48
CA LEU A 50 -16.03 5.94 16.20
C LEU A 50 -17.47 5.47 15.93
N PRO A 51 -18.34 6.33 15.35
CA PRO A 51 -19.61 5.88 14.79
C PRO A 51 -19.35 4.66 13.90
N PRO A 52 -20.20 3.62 13.92
CA PRO A 52 -19.97 2.39 13.15
C PRO A 52 -19.71 2.66 11.66
N GLU A 53 -20.27 3.76 11.15
CA GLU A 53 -20.12 4.29 9.80
C GLU A 53 -18.69 4.72 9.43
N ILE A 54 -17.89 5.22 10.39
CA ILE A 54 -16.50 5.67 10.18
C ILE A 54 -15.53 4.52 10.52
N ALA A 55 -15.87 3.69 11.50
CA ALA A 55 -15.11 2.49 11.83
C ALA A 55 -15.09 1.48 10.65
N GLU A 56 -16.21 1.36 9.92
CA GLU A 56 -16.29 0.56 8.68
C GLU A 56 -15.44 1.15 7.53
N GLN A 57 -15.17 2.45 7.51
CA GLN A 57 -14.33 3.10 6.51
C GLN A 57 -12.83 3.05 6.84
N ALA A 58 -12.48 2.97 8.13
CA ALA A 58 -11.09 2.96 8.61
C ALA A 58 -10.51 1.54 8.74
N ALA A 59 -11.34 0.50 8.70
CA ALA A 59 -10.85 -0.86 8.53
C ALA A 59 -10.37 -1.02 7.08
N GLU A 60 -9.05 -1.06 6.88
CA GLU A 60 -8.46 -1.56 5.65
C GLU A 60 -9.04 -2.96 5.38
N LEU A 61 -10.05 -3.02 4.52
CA LEU A 61 -10.78 -4.24 4.20
C LEU A 61 -9.80 -5.21 3.50
N PRO A 62 -9.75 -6.49 3.91
CA PRO A 62 -8.96 -7.47 3.18
C PRO A 62 -9.54 -7.65 1.77
N SER A 63 -8.69 -7.40 0.77
CA SER A 63 -8.97 -7.31 -0.67
C SER A 63 -9.18 -8.67 -1.37
N THR A 64 -9.84 -9.62 -0.70
CA THR A 64 -10.16 -10.91 -1.32
C THR A 64 -11.52 -10.84 -2.04
N PRO A 65 -11.67 -11.46 -3.23
CA PRO A 65 -12.92 -11.44 -3.99
C PRO A 65 -14.07 -12.09 -3.21
N GLU A 66 -13.79 -13.16 -2.46
CA GLU A 66 -14.77 -13.88 -1.63
C GLU A 66 -15.36 -12.96 -0.54
N HIS A 67 -14.52 -12.19 0.15
CA HIS A 67 -14.97 -11.26 1.18
C HIS A 67 -15.82 -10.12 0.59
N LEU A 68 -15.45 -9.60 -0.58
CA LEU A 68 -16.26 -8.61 -1.29
C LEU A 68 -17.63 -9.18 -1.70
N ALA A 69 -17.69 -10.45 -2.12
CA ALA A 69 -18.94 -11.12 -2.45
C ALA A 69 -19.87 -11.24 -1.22
N GLU A 70 -19.33 -11.61 -0.06
CA GLU A 70 -20.08 -11.65 1.20
C GLU A 70 -20.64 -10.27 1.59
N LEU A 71 -19.82 -9.22 1.47
CA LEU A 71 -20.24 -7.84 1.74
C LEU A 71 -21.34 -7.37 0.78
N ILE A 72 -21.25 -7.73 -0.51
CA ILE A 72 -22.31 -7.45 -1.48
C ILE A 72 -23.62 -8.11 -1.07
N GLN A 73 -23.59 -9.37 -0.62
CA GLN A 73 -24.79 -10.08 -0.16
C GLN A 73 -25.39 -9.45 1.10
N LEU A 74 -24.53 -9.06 2.04
CA LEU A 74 -24.95 -8.38 3.27
C LEU A 74 -25.64 -7.03 2.97
N GLU A 75 -25.05 -6.22 2.09
CA GLU A 75 -25.64 -4.93 1.70
C GLU A 75 -26.95 -5.11 0.89
N ARG A 76 -27.03 -6.13 0.02
CA ARG A 76 -28.29 -6.51 -0.65
C ARG A 76 -29.37 -6.91 0.37
N GLY A 77 -29.01 -7.65 1.40
CA GLY A 77 -29.90 -8.01 2.50
C GLY A 77 -30.40 -6.79 3.27
N ARG A 78 -29.51 -5.84 3.58
CA ARG A 78 -29.85 -4.55 4.20
C ARG A 78 -30.83 -3.75 3.32
N LEU A 79 -30.55 -3.64 2.02
CA LEU A 79 -31.43 -2.97 1.05
C LEU A 79 -32.83 -3.60 1.01
N PHE A 80 -32.90 -4.94 0.96
CA PHE A 80 -34.18 -5.66 0.99
C PHE A 80 -34.99 -5.34 2.25
N MET A 81 -34.34 -5.27 3.41
CA MET A 81 -35.01 -4.92 4.66
C MET A 81 -35.54 -3.48 4.66
N VAL A 82 -34.81 -2.53 4.07
CA VAL A 82 -35.26 -1.14 3.94
C VAL A 82 -36.47 -1.05 2.99
N LEU A 83 -36.40 -1.69 1.82
CA LEU A 83 -37.53 -1.75 0.87
C LEU A 83 -38.78 -2.38 1.47
N LYS A 84 -38.61 -3.45 2.26
CA LYS A 84 -39.71 -4.08 2.99
C LYS A 84 -40.34 -3.11 3.99
N LYS A 85 -39.53 -2.41 4.79
CA LYS A 85 -40.04 -1.41 5.73
C LYS A 85 -40.73 -0.23 5.05
N GLU A 86 -40.23 0.19 3.89
CA GLU A 86 -40.89 1.21 3.07
C GLU A 86 -42.25 0.72 2.57
N ALA A 87 -42.34 -0.51 2.06
CA ALA A 87 -43.59 -1.09 1.62
C ALA A 87 -44.61 -1.24 2.76
N GLU A 88 -44.16 -1.69 3.94
CA GLU A 88 -44.98 -1.74 5.15
C GLU A 88 -45.45 -0.34 5.58
N TRP A 89 -44.59 0.66 5.48
CA TRP A 89 -44.94 2.05 5.74
C TRP A 89 -46.02 2.54 4.79
N ASN A 90 -45.82 2.35 3.48
CA ASN A 90 -46.75 2.77 2.44
C ASN A 90 -48.11 2.08 2.60
N ALA A 91 -48.12 0.78 2.91
CA ALA A 91 -49.36 0.07 3.24
C ALA A 91 -50.07 0.69 4.45
N LYS A 92 -49.34 1.01 5.53
CA LYS A 92 -49.94 1.69 6.70
C LYS A 92 -50.50 3.07 6.32
N VAL A 93 -49.87 3.80 5.41
CA VAL A 93 -50.38 5.08 4.87
C VAL A 93 -51.70 4.83 4.16
N ASP A 94 -51.74 3.88 3.24
CA ASP A 94 -52.93 3.58 2.42
C ASP A 94 -54.14 3.16 3.27
N TYR A 95 -53.90 2.43 4.37
CA TYR A 95 -54.94 1.99 5.30
C TYR A 95 -55.18 2.94 6.49
N ASN A 96 -54.57 4.13 6.51
CA ASN A 96 -54.65 5.08 7.64
C ASN A 96 -54.32 4.46 9.01
N ALA A 97 -53.41 3.48 9.03
CA ALA A 97 -53.04 2.71 10.22
C ALA A 97 -51.74 3.20 10.88
N LEU A 98 -51.22 4.38 10.50
CA LEU A 98 -50.01 4.93 11.11
C LEU A 98 -50.23 5.30 12.57
N ALA A 99 -49.41 4.70 13.41
CA ALA A 99 -49.33 5.07 14.81
C ALA A 99 -48.34 6.23 14.99
N HIS A 100 -48.53 7.01 16.06
CA HIS A 100 -47.61 8.08 16.42
C HIS A 100 -46.18 7.57 16.71
N SER A 101 -46.03 6.28 17.06
CA SER A 101 -44.76 5.60 17.29
C SER A 101 -43.99 5.24 16.01
N ASP A 102 -44.66 5.23 14.85
CA ASP A 102 -44.02 4.85 13.60
C ASP A 102 -43.06 5.96 13.12
N TYR A 103 -43.34 7.23 13.43
CA TYR A 103 -42.48 8.35 13.04
C TYR A 103 -41.18 8.40 13.84
N GLN A 104 -40.06 8.60 13.14
CA GLN A 104 -38.73 8.74 13.74
C GLN A 104 -38.57 10.13 14.37
N LEU A 105 -37.95 10.15 15.55
CA LEU A 105 -37.64 11.39 16.26
C LEU A 105 -36.33 11.97 15.70
N ASN A 106 -36.43 12.97 14.82
CA ASN A 106 -35.25 13.47 14.09
C ASN A 106 -34.61 14.71 14.73
N GLU A 107 -35.36 15.54 15.48
CA GLU A 107 -34.79 16.77 16.02
C GLU A 107 -35.48 17.25 17.29
N VAL A 108 -34.66 17.77 18.23
CA VAL A 108 -35.09 18.57 19.37
C VAL A 108 -34.62 19.99 19.11
N VAL A 109 -35.46 20.81 18.48
CA VAL A 109 -35.11 22.23 18.26
C VAL A 109 -35.51 23.01 19.51
N ALA A 110 -34.52 23.65 20.14
CA ALA A 110 -34.72 24.57 21.25
C ALA A 110 -34.54 26.02 20.79
N ARG A 111 -35.62 26.78 20.72
CA ARG A 111 -35.59 28.25 20.77
C ARG A 111 -36.83 28.76 21.50
N ALA A 112 -36.64 29.30 22.70
CA ALA A 112 -37.59 30.23 23.31
C ALA A 112 -37.11 31.67 23.08
N SER A 113 -38.06 32.60 22.93
CA SER A 113 -37.78 34.04 22.84
C SER A 113 -37.18 34.65 24.12
N ASN A 114 -37.14 33.89 25.22
CA ASN A 114 -36.76 34.37 26.55
C ASN A 114 -35.53 33.66 27.16
N GLY A 115 -34.75 32.91 26.37
CA GLY A 115 -33.50 32.28 26.86
C GLY A 115 -33.65 30.96 27.63
N GLU A 116 -34.87 30.48 27.92
CA GLU A 116 -35.10 29.13 28.46
C GLU A 116 -35.17 28.06 27.37
N LYS A 117 -34.56 26.90 27.61
CA LYS A 117 -34.52 25.78 26.66
C LYS A 117 -35.88 25.06 26.63
N GLN A 118 -36.74 25.42 25.70
CA GLN A 118 -37.97 24.64 25.44
C GLN A 118 -37.72 23.67 24.28
N THR A 119 -37.77 22.37 24.58
CA THR A 119 -37.52 21.28 23.62
C THR A 119 -38.78 21.00 22.81
N THR A 120 -38.80 21.33 21.51
CA THR A 120 -39.86 20.88 20.61
C THR A 120 -39.39 19.67 19.80
N THR A 121 -40.06 18.54 19.97
CA THR A 121 -39.78 17.29 19.27
C THR A 121 -40.56 17.23 17.97
N LYS A 122 -39.88 17.17 16.82
CA LYS A 122 -40.53 16.88 15.54
C LYS A 122 -40.28 15.42 15.17
N ARG A 123 -41.37 14.67 14.98
CA ARG A 123 -41.30 13.31 14.44
C ARG A 123 -41.54 13.36 12.93
N VAL A 124 -40.67 12.72 12.17
CA VAL A 124 -40.63 12.79 10.70
C VAL A 124 -40.69 11.38 10.12
N ARG A 125 -41.19 11.26 8.89
CA ARG A 125 -41.12 10.02 8.11
C ARG A 125 -39.65 9.57 8.04
N PRO A 126 -39.35 8.28 8.23
CA PRO A 126 -38.02 7.75 7.92
C PRO A 126 -37.63 8.08 6.48
N ASP A 127 -36.40 8.53 6.28
CA ASP A 127 -35.87 8.85 4.96
C ASP A 127 -35.43 7.58 4.24
N PHE A 128 -36.42 6.83 3.72
CA PHE A 128 -36.19 5.57 3.01
C PHE A 128 -35.40 5.80 1.70
N GLU A 129 -35.71 6.87 0.98
CA GLU A 129 -35.07 7.22 -0.30
C GLU A 129 -33.56 7.42 -0.12
N ALA A 130 -33.16 8.25 0.85
CA ALA A 130 -31.74 8.45 1.12
C ALA A 130 -31.03 7.19 1.63
N GLN A 131 -31.71 6.30 2.36
CA GLN A 131 -31.14 5.01 2.77
C GLN A 131 -30.96 4.07 1.59
N ILE A 132 -31.94 3.99 0.69
CA ILE A 132 -31.88 3.19 -0.53
C ILE A 132 -30.75 3.67 -1.43
N ASP A 133 -30.66 4.97 -1.71
CA ASP A 133 -29.63 5.54 -2.57
C ASP A 133 -28.21 5.25 -2.06
N ARG A 134 -28.01 5.38 -0.73
CA ARG A 134 -26.72 5.06 -0.10
C ARG A 134 -26.37 3.58 -0.25
N LEU A 135 -27.32 2.68 0.01
CA LEU A 135 -27.09 1.24 -0.08
C LEU A 135 -26.86 0.80 -1.53
N VAL A 136 -27.62 1.32 -2.48
CA VAL A 136 -27.43 1.08 -3.91
C VAL A 136 -26.06 1.60 -4.38
N GLY A 137 -25.67 2.80 -3.95
CA GLY A 137 -24.34 3.36 -4.24
C GLY A 137 -23.21 2.49 -3.68
N ARG A 138 -23.35 2.02 -2.44
CA ARG A 138 -22.38 1.11 -1.80
C ARG A 138 -22.29 -0.24 -2.51
N ILE A 139 -23.42 -0.85 -2.86
CA ILE A 139 -23.44 -2.10 -3.64
C ILE A 139 -22.76 -1.88 -4.99
N GLY A 140 -23.06 -0.78 -5.69
CA GLY A 140 -22.42 -0.43 -6.95
C GLY A 140 -20.90 -0.31 -6.83
N TYR A 141 -20.41 0.36 -5.79
CA TYR A 141 -18.99 0.46 -5.49
C TYR A 141 -18.35 -0.91 -5.22
N LEU A 142 -18.97 -1.74 -4.38
CA LEU A 142 -18.45 -3.08 -4.05
C LEU A 142 -18.40 -4.00 -5.28
N VAL A 143 -19.40 -3.94 -6.16
CA VAL A 143 -19.41 -4.71 -7.42
C VAL A 143 -18.31 -4.25 -8.36
N LEU A 144 -18.08 -2.94 -8.46
CA LEU A 144 -16.98 -2.39 -9.27
C LEU A 144 -15.62 -2.87 -8.76
N GLU A 145 -15.38 -2.81 -7.45
CA GLU A 145 -14.13 -3.30 -6.87
C GLU A 145 -13.99 -4.82 -7.00
N HIS A 146 -15.07 -5.60 -6.81
CA HIS A 146 -15.05 -7.05 -7.04
C HIS A 146 -14.63 -7.39 -8.47
N THR A 147 -15.27 -6.77 -9.47
CA THR A 147 -14.93 -7.01 -10.89
C THR A 147 -13.54 -6.51 -11.25
N ARG A 148 -13.07 -5.42 -10.64
CA ARG A 148 -11.70 -4.92 -10.81
C ARG A 148 -10.68 -5.93 -10.26
N ILE A 149 -10.88 -6.41 -9.04
CA ILE A 149 -9.98 -7.37 -8.39
C ILE A 149 -10.01 -8.71 -9.12
N GLU A 150 -11.18 -9.20 -9.53
CA GLU A 150 -11.28 -10.38 -10.38
C GLU A 150 -10.50 -10.22 -11.68
N ARG A 151 -10.66 -9.09 -12.40
CA ARG A 151 -9.87 -8.82 -13.62
C ARG A 151 -8.37 -8.70 -13.34
N GLN A 152 -7.97 -8.13 -12.20
CA GLN A 152 -6.56 -8.03 -11.81
C GLN A 152 -5.98 -9.40 -11.45
N LEU A 153 -6.78 -10.28 -10.83
CA LEU A 153 -6.42 -11.67 -10.54
C LEU A 153 -6.43 -12.55 -11.79
N SER A 154 -7.25 -12.21 -12.79
CA SER A 154 -7.36 -12.91 -14.06
C SER A 154 -7.01 -11.99 -15.22
N LEU A 155 -5.72 -11.71 -15.42
CA LEU A 155 -5.26 -11.51 -16.80
C LEU A 155 -5.61 -12.81 -17.53
N THR A 156 -6.64 -12.78 -18.38
CA THR A 156 -6.98 -13.94 -19.20
C THR A 156 -5.77 -14.31 -20.06
N GLY A 157 -5.63 -15.58 -20.47
CA GLY A 157 -4.47 -16.02 -21.26
C GLY A 157 -4.23 -15.15 -22.50
N ASP A 158 -5.32 -14.66 -23.11
CA ASP A 158 -5.31 -13.78 -24.27
C ASP A 158 -4.88 -12.34 -23.91
N GLU A 159 -5.34 -11.78 -22.80
CA GLU A 159 -4.89 -10.46 -22.32
C GLU A 159 -3.43 -10.47 -21.88
N ALA A 160 -2.99 -11.54 -21.21
CA ALA A 160 -1.58 -11.75 -20.88
C ALA A 160 -0.72 -11.89 -22.14
N ALA A 161 -1.22 -12.55 -23.19
CA ALA A 161 -0.54 -12.63 -24.48
C ALA A 161 -0.48 -11.26 -25.18
N ALA A 162 -1.59 -10.50 -25.18
CA ALA A 162 -1.66 -9.17 -25.77
C ALA A 162 -0.72 -8.19 -25.05
N LEU A 163 -0.67 -8.23 -23.72
CA LEU A 163 0.19 -7.36 -22.92
C LEU A 163 1.67 -7.70 -23.14
N ARG A 164 2.03 -8.99 -23.20
CA ARG A 164 3.39 -9.43 -23.55
C ARG A 164 3.80 -8.93 -24.93
N LYS A 165 2.91 -9.09 -25.92
CA LYS A 165 3.14 -8.59 -27.27
C LYS A 165 3.35 -7.07 -27.28
N GLN A 166 2.51 -6.32 -26.57
CA GLN A 166 2.66 -4.87 -26.47
C GLN A 166 3.99 -4.45 -25.86
N ILE A 167 4.47 -5.13 -24.81
CA ILE A 167 5.76 -4.82 -24.18
C ILE A 167 6.92 -5.14 -25.13
N ILE A 168 6.84 -6.25 -25.86
CA ILE A 168 7.85 -6.63 -26.87
C ILE A 168 7.86 -5.60 -28.00
N ASP A 169 6.71 -5.28 -28.60
CA ASP A 169 6.59 -4.31 -29.68
C ASP A 169 7.10 -2.92 -29.25
N GLN A 170 6.81 -2.51 -28.01
CA GLN A 170 7.31 -1.26 -27.44
C GLN A 170 8.83 -1.30 -27.22
N GLY A 171 9.35 -2.39 -26.66
CA GLY A 171 10.77 -2.57 -26.44
C GLY A 171 11.56 -2.61 -27.75
N GLU A 172 11.02 -3.23 -28.80
CA GLU A 172 11.61 -3.21 -30.14
C GLU A 172 11.60 -1.79 -30.73
N ALA A 173 10.51 -1.05 -30.57
CA ALA A 173 10.40 0.33 -31.05
C ALA A 173 11.36 1.29 -30.33
N GLU A 174 11.58 1.08 -29.03
CA GLU A 174 12.47 1.88 -28.19
C GLU A 174 13.92 1.32 -28.14
N ALA A 175 14.21 0.26 -28.90
CA ALA A 175 15.50 -0.43 -28.93
C ALA A 175 16.01 -0.91 -27.57
N TRP A 176 15.10 -1.38 -26.71
CA TRP A 176 15.44 -2.01 -25.43
C TRP A 176 16.22 -3.31 -25.65
N SER A 177 17.08 -3.64 -24.68
CA SER A 177 17.74 -4.94 -24.66
C SER A 177 16.77 -6.07 -24.31
N CYS A 178 17.09 -7.32 -24.64
CA CYS A 178 16.20 -8.45 -24.34
C CYS A 178 16.03 -8.60 -22.82
N THR A 179 17.10 -8.31 -22.06
CA THR A 179 17.08 -8.24 -20.58
C THR A 179 16.08 -7.21 -20.06
N GLN A 180 16.05 -6.01 -20.63
CA GLN A 180 15.10 -4.94 -20.24
C GLN A 180 13.66 -5.31 -20.55
N ILE A 181 13.40 -5.89 -21.74
CA ILE A 181 12.06 -6.36 -22.13
C ILE A 181 11.58 -7.44 -21.17
N GLY A 182 12.45 -8.40 -20.81
CA GLY A 182 12.14 -9.45 -19.82
C GLY A 182 11.76 -8.88 -18.45
N LEU A 183 12.55 -7.92 -17.94
CA LEU A 183 12.27 -7.27 -16.66
C LEU A 183 10.93 -6.52 -16.66
N GLU A 184 10.59 -5.83 -17.75
CA GLU A 184 9.30 -5.13 -17.84
C GLU A 184 8.10 -6.08 -17.91
N ILE A 185 8.27 -7.28 -18.48
CA ILE A 185 7.24 -8.34 -18.45
C ILE A 185 7.06 -8.86 -17.01
N GLU A 186 8.16 -9.13 -16.31
CA GLU A 186 8.13 -9.64 -14.92
C GLU A 186 7.55 -8.63 -13.93
N LYS A 187 7.88 -7.34 -14.06
CA LYS A 187 7.31 -6.26 -13.22
C LYS A 187 5.79 -6.22 -13.27
N ARG A 188 5.19 -6.67 -14.37
CA ARG A 188 3.73 -6.73 -14.54
C ARG A 188 3.13 -8.07 -14.09
N GLY A 189 3.92 -8.93 -13.45
CA GLY A 189 3.49 -10.23 -12.93
C GLY A 189 3.25 -11.28 -14.01
N LEU A 190 3.82 -11.11 -15.20
CA LEU A 190 3.66 -12.02 -16.33
C LEU A 190 4.90 -12.89 -16.51
N GLU A 191 4.69 -14.14 -16.95
CA GLU A 191 5.79 -15.04 -17.29
C GLU A 191 6.44 -14.66 -18.63
N VAL A 192 7.77 -14.55 -18.62
CA VAL A 192 8.59 -14.23 -19.80
C VAL A 192 8.52 -15.39 -20.80
N PRO A 193 8.21 -15.13 -22.09
CA PRO A 193 8.20 -16.16 -23.13
C PRO A 193 9.52 -16.92 -23.23
N PHE A 194 9.46 -18.24 -23.45
CA PHE A 194 10.64 -19.11 -23.53
C PHE A 194 11.69 -18.64 -24.54
N THR A 195 11.26 -18.13 -25.70
CA THR A 195 12.15 -17.59 -26.73
C THR A 195 12.94 -16.37 -26.25
N LEU A 196 12.25 -15.47 -25.53
CA LEU A 196 12.87 -14.27 -24.95
C LEU A 196 13.82 -14.66 -23.80
N GLN A 197 13.46 -15.65 -22.97
CA GLN A 197 14.37 -16.18 -21.95
C GLN A 197 15.69 -16.71 -22.54
N ALA A 198 15.62 -17.42 -23.69
CA ALA A 198 16.81 -17.91 -24.37
C ALA A 198 17.70 -16.77 -24.88
N GLN A 199 17.09 -15.69 -25.38
CA GLN A 199 17.82 -14.48 -25.83
C GLN A 199 18.43 -13.74 -24.64
N ILE A 200 17.71 -13.59 -23.53
CA ILE A 200 18.21 -13.00 -22.28
C ILE A 200 19.44 -13.77 -21.79
N LYS A 201 19.36 -15.10 -21.72
CA LYS A 201 20.51 -15.94 -21.31
C LYS A 201 21.73 -15.73 -22.21
N ARG A 202 21.49 -15.62 -23.52
CA ARG A 202 22.56 -15.33 -24.48
C ARG A 202 23.15 -13.93 -24.26
N GLU A 203 22.32 -12.92 -24.05
CA GLU A 203 22.76 -11.55 -23.78
C GLU A 203 23.62 -11.50 -22.51
N LEU A 204 23.14 -12.11 -21.42
CA LEU A 204 23.87 -12.19 -20.15
C LEU A 204 25.19 -12.97 -20.27
N SER A 205 25.27 -13.96 -21.16
CA SER A 205 26.51 -14.72 -21.37
C SER A 205 27.64 -13.91 -22.03
N PHE A 206 27.31 -12.77 -22.67
CA PHE A 206 28.30 -11.85 -23.24
C PHE A 206 28.73 -10.76 -22.28
N ILE A 207 28.07 -10.64 -21.12
CA ILE A 207 28.50 -9.75 -20.06
C ILE A 207 29.62 -10.49 -19.33
N GLU A 208 30.86 -10.07 -19.60
CA GLU A 208 32.01 -10.54 -18.84
C GLU A 208 31.76 -10.21 -17.37
N PRO A 209 31.75 -11.20 -16.46
CA PRO A 209 31.63 -10.91 -15.04
C PRO A 209 32.79 -10.01 -14.64
N GLU A 210 32.52 -8.97 -13.85
CA GLU A 210 33.59 -8.16 -13.27
C GLU A 210 34.56 -9.12 -12.57
N GLU A 211 35.82 -9.10 -13.01
CA GLU A 211 36.86 -9.85 -12.31
C GLU A 211 36.80 -9.43 -10.84
N PRO A 212 36.72 -10.38 -9.90
CA PRO A 212 36.71 -10.00 -8.50
C PRO A 212 37.98 -9.21 -8.22
N ASP A 213 37.84 -7.94 -7.82
CA ASP A 213 38.93 -7.05 -7.41
C ASP A 213 39.81 -7.62 -6.27
N ASN A 214 39.42 -8.77 -5.71
CA ASN A 214 40.19 -9.56 -4.74
C ASN A 214 41.16 -10.52 -5.45
N GLY A 215 41.98 -10.01 -6.37
CA GLY A 215 43.23 -10.68 -6.69
C GLY A 215 44.11 -10.72 -5.43
N LEU A 216 44.83 -11.82 -5.20
CA LEU A 216 45.87 -11.84 -4.17
C LEU A 216 46.87 -10.73 -4.50
N THR A 217 47.13 -9.86 -3.54
CA THR A 217 48.17 -8.84 -3.69
C THR A 217 49.55 -9.50 -3.78
N ASP A 218 50.52 -8.83 -4.42
CA ASP A 218 51.88 -9.36 -4.54
C ASP A 218 52.48 -9.72 -3.15
N ASP A 219 52.15 -8.94 -2.12
CA ASP A 219 52.57 -9.20 -0.73
C ASP A 219 51.94 -10.48 -0.14
N GLU A 220 50.67 -10.77 -0.48
CA GLU A 220 50.00 -12.01 -0.06
C GLU A 220 50.52 -13.22 -0.82
N LEU A 221 50.91 -13.04 -2.09
CA LEU A 221 51.58 -14.08 -2.90
C LEU A 221 52.96 -14.42 -2.35
N GLU A 222 53.76 -13.41 -1.99
CA GLU A 222 55.09 -13.62 -1.40
C GLU A 222 54.97 -14.36 -0.06
N ARG A 223 54.00 -13.97 0.78
CA ARG A 223 53.72 -14.68 2.04
C ARG A 223 53.29 -16.13 1.83
N LEU A 224 52.40 -16.41 0.88
CA LEU A 224 51.97 -17.77 0.55
C LEU A 224 53.13 -18.62 0.00
N SER A 225 54.03 -18.01 -0.79
CA SER A 225 55.23 -18.67 -1.29
C SER A 225 56.18 -19.05 -0.15
N ASP A 226 56.38 -18.15 0.81
CA ASP A 226 57.22 -18.41 1.99
C ASP A 226 56.63 -19.49 2.90
N GLU A 227 55.31 -19.46 3.15
CA GLU A 227 54.61 -20.50 3.91
C GLU A 227 54.76 -21.87 3.24
N TYR A 228 54.61 -21.94 1.91
CA TYR A 228 54.78 -23.18 1.15
C TYR A 228 56.23 -23.72 1.21
N GLN A 229 57.23 -22.85 1.13
CA GLN A 229 58.64 -23.26 1.25
C GLN A 229 58.97 -23.78 2.65
N GLN A 230 58.41 -23.15 3.69
CA GLN A 230 58.56 -23.63 5.07
C GLN A 230 57.90 -25.00 5.27
N GLU A 231 56.70 -25.20 4.72
CA GLU A 231 56.02 -26.49 4.79
C GLU A 231 56.81 -27.58 4.05
N ALA A 232 57.25 -27.31 2.82
CA ALA A 232 58.06 -28.25 2.04
C ALA A 232 59.37 -28.66 2.74
N THR A 233 60.06 -27.71 3.38
CA THR A 233 61.28 -28.02 4.14
C THR A 233 60.99 -28.84 5.38
N SER A 234 59.88 -28.57 6.08
CA SER A 234 59.46 -29.33 7.26
C SER A 234 59.03 -30.77 6.90
N GLU A 235 58.32 -30.96 5.79
CA GLU A 235 57.94 -32.27 5.27
C GLU A 235 59.16 -33.10 4.91
N GLN A 236 60.17 -32.48 4.30
CA GLN A 236 61.40 -33.17 3.93
C GLN A 236 62.19 -33.65 5.15
N GLN A 237 62.30 -32.82 6.19
CA GLN A 237 62.92 -33.22 7.46
C GLN A 237 62.14 -34.36 8.14
N TRP A 238 60.82 -34.31 8.10
CA TRP A 238 59.97 -35.38 8.62
C TRP A 238 60.14 -36.69 7.85
N LEU A 239 60.22 -36.64 6.52
CA LEU A 239 60.47 -37.81 5.68
C LEU A 239 61.83 -38.45 5.99
N GLU A 240 62.87 -37.65 6.16
CA GLU A 240 64.22 -38.12 6.50
C GLU A 240 64.24 -38.83 7.87
N ALA A 241 63.66 -38.21 8.90
CA ALA A 241 63.54 -38.81 10.22
C ALA A 241 62.76 -40.15 10.18
N ARG A 242 61.67 -40.19 9.41
CA ARG A 242 60.85 -41.41 9.25
C ARG A 242 61.60 -42.51 8.51
N HIS A 243 62.44 -42.16 7.54
CA HIS A 243 63.32 -43.11 6.86
C HIS A 243 64.35 -43.73 7.80
N GLU A 244 64.89 -42.96 8.73
CA GLU A 244 65.83 -43.45 9.75
C GLU A 244 65.14 -44.39 10.74
N ASP A 245 63.95 -44.05 11.22
CA ASP A 245 63.15 -44.90 12.10
C ASP A 245 62.81 -46.25 11.46
N VAL A 246 62.39 -46.22 10.19
CA VAL A 246 62.08 -47.44 9.43
C VAL A 246 63.33 -48.31 9.24
N LYS A 247 64.49 -47.71 8.94
CA LYS A 247 65.77 -48.43 8.89
C LYS A 247 66.12 -49.05 10.24
N ALA A 248 65.93 -48.34 11.34
CA ALA A 248 66.20 -48.84 12.69
C ALA A 248 65.30 -50.04 13.05
N ILE A 249 64.00 -49.96 12.72
CA ILE A 249 63.03 -51.06 12.93
C ILE A 249 63.40 -52.28 12.08
N HIS A 250 63.74 -52.10 10.79
CA HIS A 250 64.17 -53.21 9.93
C HIS A 250 65.48 -53.85 10.42
N GLY A 251 66.44 -53.07 10.88
CA GLY A 251 67.68 -53.58 11.48
C GLY A 251 67.45 -54.35 12.77
N ALA A 252 66.52 -53.89 13.62
CA ALA A 252 66.14 -54.59 14.86
C ALA A 252 65.40 -55.91 14.57
N ASN A 253 64.52 -55.94 13.56
CA ASN A 253 63.81 -57.15 13.16
C ASN A 253 64.74 -58.19 12.52
N GLN A 254 65.72 -57.78 11.71
CA GLN A 254 66.73 -58.71 11.16
C GLN A 254 67.61 -59.34 12.24
N LYS A 255 67.95 -58.59 13.30
CA LYS A 255 68.70 -59.12 14.45
C LYS A 255 67.87 -60.10 15.29
N ARG A 256 66.56 -59.87 15.41
CA ARG A 256 65.63 -60.78 16.10
C ARG A 256 65.35 -62.08 15.32
N SER A 257 65.42 -62.06 13.99
CA SER A 257 65.24 -63.26 13.16
C SER A 257 66.51 -64.12 13.01
N ALA A 258 67.66 -63.65 13.49
CA ALA A 258 68.95 -64.34 13.41
C ALA A 258 69.39 -65.02 14.73
N GLN A 259 68.55 -64.92 15.77
CA GLN A 259 68.64 -65.69 17.03
C GLN A 259 67.62 -66.82 17.01
#